data_AF-B1XSX4-F1
#
_entry.id   AF-B1XSX4-F1
#
_cell.length_a   1.000
_cell.length_b   1.000
_cell.length_c   1.000
_cell.angle_alpha   90.00
_cell.angle_beta   90.00
_cell.angle_gamma   90.00
#
_symmetry.space_group_name_H-M   'P 1'
#
loop_
_entity.id
_entity.type
_entity.pdbx_description
1 polymer ?
#
loop_
_entity_poly.entity_id
_entity_poly.type
_entity_poly.pdbx_seq_one_letter_code
_entity_poly.pdbx_strand_id
1 'polypeptide(L)' 'MNLATQILLKNALDCIAKNKLDESEELLKRALSSAPNNHDILRFMSVVAALKAEYARALDLIN' A
#
# COMPACT_ATOMS: atom_id res chain seq x y z
N MET A 1 -5.68 -4.53 -13.20
CA MET A 1 -6.30 -3.54 -12.28
C MET A 1 -7.30 -2.68 -13.04
N ASN A 2 -8.45 -2.37 -12.44
CA ASN A 2 -9.39 -1.39 -12.98
C ASN A 2 -8.89 0.06 -12.70
N LEU A 3 -9.51 1.05 -13.34
CA LEU A 3 -9.12 2.47 -13.21
C LEU A 3 -9.16 2.96 -11.75
N ALA A 4 -10.17 2.55 -10.98
CA ALA A 4 -10.30 2.92 -9.58
C ALA A 4 -9.10 2.43 -8.74
N THR A 5 -8.65 1.19 -8.96
CA THR A 5 -7.49 0.62 -8.27
C THR A 5 -6.21 1.37 -8.63
N GLN A 6 -6.05 1.77 -9.90
CA GLN A 6 -4.89 2.56 -10.33
C GLN A 6 -4.86 3.95 -9.68
N ILE A 7 -6.03 4.60 -9.54
CA ILE A 7 -6.15 5.90 -8.86
C ILE A 7 -5.81 5.77 -7.37
N LEU A 8 -6.35 4.74 -6.69
CA LEU A 8 -6.04 4.48 -5.28
C LEU A 8 -4.55 4.24 -5.07
N LEU A 9 -3.93 3.43 -5.93
CA LEU A 9 -2.50 3.16 -5.87
C LEU A 9 -1.69 4.44 -6.08
N LYS A 10 -1.98 5.23 -7.11
CA LYS A 10 -1.29 6.51 -7.35
C LYS A 10 -1.38 7.43 -6.14
N ASN A 11 -2.58 7.61 -5.57
CA ASN A 11 -2.77 8.48 -4.41
C ASN A 11 -2.02 7.96 -3.18
N ALA A 12 -1.95 6.63 -2.99
CA ALA A 12 -1.17 6.04 -1.91
C ALA A 12 0.32 6.36 -2.01
N LEU A 13 0.87 6.36 -3.23
CA LEU A 13 2.27 6.74 -3.49
C LEU A 13 2.52 8.22 -3.18
N ASP A 14 1.59 9.10 -3.56
CA ASP A 14 1.66 10.52 -3.21
C ASP A 14 1.63 10.73 -1.69
N CYS A 15 0.86 9.91 -0.95
CA CYS A 15 0.85 9.93 0.52
C CYS A 15 2.19 9.45 1.11
N ILE A 16 2.81 8.40 0.56
CA ILE A 16 4.16 7.95 0.98
C ILE A 16 5.18 9.09 0.81
N ALA A 17 5.18 9.75 -0.36
CA ALA A 17 6.10 10.86 -0.64
C ALA A 17 5.94 12.05 0.33
N LYS A 18 4.74 12.20 0.91
CA LYS A 18 4.40 13.25 1.89
C LYS A 18 4.49 12.76 3.35
N ASN A 19 5.01 11.56 3.59
CA ASN A 19 5.06 10.91 4.90
C ASN A 19 3.69 10.76 5.60
N LYS A 20 2.60 10.73 4.81
CA LYS A 20 1.21 10.52 5.27
C LYS A 20 0.92 9.01 5.29
N LEU A 21 1.59 8.29 6.19
CA LEU A 21 1.65 6.83 6.12
C LEU A 21 0.28 6.16 6.41
N ASP A 22 -0.51 6.68 7.34
CA ASP A 22 -1.84 6.13 7.65
C ASP A 22 -2.84 6.33 6.49
N GLU A 23 -2.80 7.50 5.84
CA GLU A 23 -3.60 7.76 4.63
C GLU A 23 -3.20 6.82 3.49
N SER A 24 -1.90 6.59 3.31
CA SER A 24 -1.40 5.64 2.31
C SER A 24 -1.89 4.22 2.58
N GLU A 25 -1.80 3.78 3.84
CA GLU A 25 -2.23 2.45 4.25
C GLU A 25 -3.71 2.20 3.95
N GLU A 26 -4.58 3.18 4.23
CA GLU A 26 -6.01 3.09 3.96
C GLU A 26 -6.31 3.00 2.45
N LEU A 27 -5.62 3.80 1.63
CA LEU A 27 -5.76 3.75 0.18
C LEU A 27 -5.30 2.40 -0.39
N LEU A 28 -4.20 1.83 0.13
CA LEU A 28 -3.71 0.52 -0.28
C LEU A 28 -4.66 -0.60 0.15
N LYS A 29 -5.26 -0.56 1.34
CA LYS A 29 -6.29 -1.54 1.77
C LYS A 29 -7.50 -1.56 0.83
N ARG A 30 -7.97 -0.38 0.41
CA ARG A 30 -9.06 -0.24 -0.56
C ARG A 30 -8.66 -0.78 -1.94
N ALA A 31 -7.44 -0.52 -2.37
CA ALA A 31 -6.91 -1.04 -3.62
C ALA A 31 -6.80 -2.57 -3.58
N LEU A 32 -6.29 -3.14 -2.49
CA LEU A 32 -6.15 -4.57 -2.28
C LEU A 32 -7.51 -5.28 -2.27
N SER A 33 -8.52 -4.68 -1.64
CA SER A 33 -9.90 -5.23 -1.64
C SER A 33 -10.47 -5.38 -3.05
N SER A 34 -10.04 -4.54 -4.00
CA SER A 34 -10.44 -4.61 -5.41
C SER A 34 -9.54 -5.52 -6.26
N ALA A 35 -8.34 -5.84 -5.78
CA ALA A 35 -7.37 -6.67 -6.46
C ALA A 35 -6.51 -7.47 -5.43
N PRO A 36 -7.08 -8.52 -4.79
CA PRO A 36 -6.47 -9.17 -3.62
C PRO A 36 -5.11 -9.82 -3.87
N ASN A 37 -4.83 -10.24 -5.10
CA ASN A 37 -3.58 -10.92 -5.48
C ASN A 37 -2.63 -10.00 -6.25
N ASN A 38 -2.75 -8.68 -6.07
CA ASN A 38 -1.89 -7.75 -6.77
C ASN A 38 -0.58 -7.50 -6.00
N HIS A 39 0.50 -8.06 -6.53
CA HIS A 39 1.85 -7.95 -5.98
C HIS A 39 2.33 -6.51 -5.82
N ASP A 40 1.93 -5.57 -6.69
CA ASP A 40 2.33 -4.17 -6.57
C ASP A 40 1.75 -3.55 -5.29
N ILE A 41 0.47 -3.84 -4.99
CA ILE A 41 -0.22 -3.29 -3.82
C ILE A 41 0.41 -3.85 -2.55
N LEU A 42 0.64 -5.16 -2.49
CA LEU A 42 1.31 -5.82 -1.36
C LEU A 42 2.73 -5.27 -1.14
N ARG A 43 3.50 -5.07 -2.21
CA ARG A 43 4.82 -4.43 -2.15
C ARG A 43 4.76 -3.02 -1.56
N PHE A 44 3.79 -2.20 -1.95
CA PHE A 44 3.67 -0.86 -1.38
C PHE A 44 3.14 -0.87 0.06
N MET A 45 2.32 -1.85 0.44
CA MET A 45 1.94 -2.06 1.83
C MET A 45 3.14 -2.44 2.70
N SER A 46 4.06 -3.28 2.21
CA SER A 46 5.29 -3.61 2.95
C SER A 46 6.19 -2.39 3.12
N VAL A 47 6.30 -1.53 2.10
CA VAL A 47 7.02 -0.24 2.19
C VAL A 47 6.39 0.66 3.27
N VAL A 48 5.07 0.82 3.30
CA VAL A 48 4.40 1.63 4.33
C VAL A 48 4.64 1.06 5.72
N ALA A 49 4.52 -0.26 5.90
CA ALA A 49 4.81 -0.91 7.17
C ALA A 49 6.26 -0.67 7.61
N ALA A 50 7.24 -0.79 6.70
CA ALA A 50 8.65 -0.53 6.99
C ALA A 50 8.89 0.95 7.39
N LEU A 51 8.25 1.91 6.71
CA LEU A 51 8.32 3.34 7.05
C LEU A 51 7.70 3.66 8.41
N LYS A 52 6.70 2.87 8.85
CA LYS A 52 6.10 2.94 10.20
C LYS A 52 6.90 2.17 11.27
N ALA A 53 8.06 1.61 10.91
CA ALA A 53 8.86 0.71 11.75
C ALA A 53 8.14 -0.60 12.16
N GLU A 54 7.09 -1.00 11.43
CA GLU A 54 6.35 -2.25 11.61
C GLU A 54 7.04 -3.39 10.85
N TYR A 55 8.31 -3.69 11.16
CA TYR A 55 9.16 -4.56 10.34
C TYR A 55 8.64 -6.00 10.19
N ALA A 56 8.05 -6.58 11.24
CA ALA A 56 7.46 -7.92 11.17
C ALA A 56 6.36 -7.98 10.11
N ARG A 57 5.45 -7.01 10.16
CA ARG A 57 4.36 -6.86 9.19
C ARG A 57 4.87 -6.60 7.77
N ALA A 58 5.93 -5.80 7.63
CA ALA A 58 6.55 -5.55 6.33
C ALA A 58 7.07 -6.85 5.69
N LEU A 59 7.69 -7.73 6.48
CA LEU A 59 8.16 -9.04 6.02
C LEU A 59 7.01 -9.97 5.64
N ASP A 60 5.94 -10.00 6.44
CA ASP A 60 4.75 -10.81 6.14
C ASP A 60 4.08 -10.42 4.81
N LEU A 61 4.18 -9.14 4.42
CA LEU A 61 3.57 -8.61 3.20
C LEU A 61 4.42 -8.80 1.93
N ILE A 62 5.70 -9.15 2.06
CA ILE A 62 6.62 -9.31 0.92
C ILE A 62 6.91 -10.77 0.57
N ASN A 63 6.48 -11.71 1.43
CA ASN A 63 6.52 -13.16 1.21
C ASN A 63 5.30 -13.65 0.43
#